data_AF-A0A975IS76-F1
#
_entry.id   AF-A0A975IS76-F1
#
_cell.length_a   1.000
_cell.length_b   1.000
_cell.length_c   1.000
_cell.angle_alpha   90.00
_cell.angle_beta   90.00
_cell.angle_gamma   90.00
#
_symmetry.space_group_name_H-M   'P 1'
#
loop_
_entity.id
_entity.type
_entity.pdbx_description
1 polymer ?
#
loop_
_entity_poly.entity_id
_entity_poly.type
_entity_poly.pdbx_seq_one_letter_code
_entity_poly.pdbx_strand_id
1 'polypeptide(L)'
;MDAKAQAVVRKIDTSNFSNKNGLITLKKDFNIADTLEILNEDGTIWYQFSFKYNDSDGKYDFYNESFRPFAFHPDTFTLALRTTSTRDNFYKVVVNEETGLEKFIDIKNQEPLVFYTWRDYILNAYSVEFNDKENPILETIAGKPLEINSSNNYHISPKEIQDNWLKLEVKLIESNKTYSGWIKWKDLDTGKILIKVLTD
;
A
#
# COMPACT_ATOMS: atom_id res chain seq x y z
N MET A 1 -25.41 -28.63 27.84
CA MET A 1 -25.58 -27.19 28.10
C MET A 1 -24.62 -26.47 27.19
N ASP A 2 -25.12 -25.99 26.07
CA ASP A 2 -24.34 -25.27 25.06
C ASP A 2 -24.05 -23.85 25.54
N ALA A 3 -22.78 -23.54 25.79
CA ALA A 3 -22.32 -22.17 25.88
C ALA A 3 -22.03 -21.68 24.45
N LYS A 4 -23.06 -21.16 23.76
CA LYS A 4 -22.81 -20.29 22.61
C LYS A 4 -22.13 -19.04 23.13
N ALA A 5 -20.83 -18.90 22.88
CA ALA A 5 -20.13 -17.65 23.04
C ALA A 5 -20.83 -16.61 22.15
N GLN A 6 -21.57 -15.68 22.75
CA GLN A 6 -21.98 -14.46 22.06
C GLN A 6 -20.69 -13.68 21.80
N ALA A 7 -20.29 -13.61 20.53
CA ALA A 7 -19.30 -12.62 20.11
C ALA A 7 -19.88 -11.25 20.47
N VAL A 8 -19.26 -10.59 21.46
CA VAL A 8 -19.62 -9.23 21.83
C VAL A 8 -19.15 -8.35 20.68
N VAL A 9 -20.06 -8.09 19.74
CA VAL A 9 -19.85 -7.13 18.65
C VAL A 9 -19.68 -5.76 19.29
N ARG A 10 -18.43 -5.32 19.41
CA ARG A 10 -18.11 -3.97 19.91
C ARG A 10 -18.26 -3.02 18.73
N LYS A 11 -19.37 -2.27 18.73
CA LYS A 11 -19.54 -1.13 17.81
C LYS A 11 -18.29 -0.26 17.87
N ILE A 12 -17.72 0.04 16.72
CA ILE A 12 -16.54 0.90 16.62
C ILE A 12 -17.00 2.32 16.93
N ASP A 13 -16.47 2.87 18.01
CA ASP A 13 -16.75 4.25 18.37
C ASP A 13 -15.97 5.18 17.44
N THR A 14 -16.67 5.77 16.47
CA THR A 14 -16.10 6.64 15.44
C THR A 14 -15.81 8.06 15.91
N SER A 15 -16.10 8.38 17.18
CA SER A 15 -15.68 9.65 17.77
C SER A 15 -14.15 9.70 17.98
N ASN A 16 -13.57 10.90 17.88
CA ASN A 16 -12.15 11.18 18.19
C ASN A 16 -11.10 10.44 17.34
N PHE A 17 -11.43 10.03 16.12
CA PHE A 17 -10.42 9.59 15.16
C PHE A 17 -9.51 10.77 14.77
N SER A 18 -8.20 10.54 14.81
CA SER A 18 -7.20 11.51 14.38
C SER A 18 -6.75 11.22 12.96
N ASN A 19 -6.44 12.26 12.19
CA ASN A 19 -5.94 12.10 10.83
C ASN A 19 -4.63 11.29 10.85
N LYS A 20 -4.59 10.21 10.07
CA LYS A 20 -3.44 9.33 9.98
C LYS A 20 -3.28 8.91 8.53
N ASN A 21 -2.37 9.60 7.85
CA ASN A 21 -2.08 9.36 6.44
C ASN A 21 -0.90 8.40 6.30
N GLY A 22 -1.14 7.28 5.64
CA GLY A 22 -0.16 6.21 5.46
C GLY A 22 -0.85 4.96 4.91
N LEU A 23 -0.26 3.80 5.14
CA LEU A 23 -0.72 2.52 4.64
C LEU A 23 -0.74 1.49 5.77
N ILE A 24 -1.77 0.64 5.78
CA ILE A 24 -1.70 -0.67 6.41
C ILE A 24 -1.23 -1.68 5.34
N THR A 25 -0.19 -2.44 5.66
CA THR A 25 0.43 -3.44 4.76
C THR A 25 0.87 -4.65 5.57
N LEU A 26 1.35 -5.70 4.89
CA LEU A 26 1.93 -6.87 5.53
C LEU A 26 3.30 -6.56 6.14
N LYS A 27 3.60 -7.21 7.27
CA LYS A 27 4.97 -7.33 7.80
C LYS A 27 5.80 -8.20 6.85
N LYS A 28 7.13 -8.02 6.84
CA LYS A 28 8.03 -8.79 5.97
C LYS A 28 8.09 -10.29 6.32
N ASP A 29 7.85 -10.62 7.57
CA ASP A 29 7.99 -11.95 8.18
C ASP A 29 6.64 -12.55 8.62
N PHE A 30 5.55 -12.13 7.98
CA PHE A 30 4.20 -12.56 8.33
C PHE A 30 3.94 -14.04 8.01
N ASN A 31 2.97 -14.64 8.73
CA ASN A 31 2.52 -15.99 8.45
C ASN A 31 1.39 -15.98 7.40
N ILE A 32 1.64 -16.62 6.25
CA ILE A 32 0.70 -16.70 5.12
C ILE A 32 -0.63 -17.37 5.50
N ALA A 33 -0.64 -18.22 6.53
CA ALA A 33 -1.84 -18.90 7.00
C ALA A 33 -2.79 -18.00 7.82
N ASP A 34 -2.36 -16.79 8.19
CA ASP A 34 -3.20 -15.88 8.94
C ASP A 34 -4.39 -15.41 8.09
N THR A 35 -5.50 -15.18 8.78
CA THR A 35 -6.71 -14.63 8.18
C THR A 35 -6.84 -13.17 8.55
N LEU A 36 -7.04 -12.33 7.56
CA LEU A 36 -7.27 -10.91 7.71
C LEU A 36 -8.76 -10.62 7.71
N GLU A 37 -9.17 -9.69 8.56
CA GLU A 37 -10.56 -9.28 8.72
C GLU A 37 -10.67 -7.76 8.55
N ILE A 38 -11.64 -7.33 7.76
CA ILE A 38 -12.00 -5.93 7.60
C ILE A 38 -13.41 -5.77 8.12
N LEU A 39 -13.62 -4.76 8.96
CA LEU A 39 -14.83 -4.59 9.74
C LEU A 39 -15.70 -3.43 9.21
N ASN A 40 -17.01 -3.61 9.34
CA ASN A 40 -17.98 -2.52 9.30
C ASN A 40 -17.88 -1.65 10.57
N GLU A 41 -18.54 -0.49 10.55
CA GLU A 41 -18.59 0.42 11.71
C GLU A 41 -19.27 -0.22 12.93
N ASP A 42 -20.25 -1.10 12.71
CA ASP A 42 -20.89 -1.83 13.79
C ASP A 42 -19.99 -2.93 14.39
N GLY A 43 -18.79 -3.16 13.84
CA GLY A 43 -17.85 -4.18 14.28
C GLY A 43 -18.08 -5.56 13.68
N THR A 44 -19.06 -5.73 12.78
CA THR A 44 -19.25 -6.97 12.02
C THR A 44 -18.18 -7.10 10.93
N ILE A 45 -17.84 -8.33 10.56
CA ILE A 45 -16.90 -8.60 9.46
C ILE A 45 -17.57 -8.17 8.14
N TRP A 46 -16.92 -7.24 7.44
CA TRP A 46 -17.27 -6.82 6.09
C TRP A 46 -16.60 -7.71 5.03
N TYR A 47 -15.33 -8.04 5.24
CA TYR A 47 -14.55 -8.87 4.32
C TYR A 47 -13.48 -9.63 5.08
N GLN A 48 -13.21 -10.85 4.66
CA GLN A 48 -12.26 -11.75 5.30
C GLN A 48 -11.54 -12.55 4.23
N PHE A 49 -10.21 -12.65 4.34
CA PHE A 49 -9.40 -13.38 3.37
C PHE A 49 -8.09 -13.88 3.98
N SER A 50 -7.50 -14.88 3.33
CA SER A 50 -6.13 -15.33 3.61
C SER A 50 -5.32 -15.35 2.32
N PHE A 51 -4.00 -15.25 2.46
CA PHE A 51 -3.05 -15.48 1.38
C PHE A 51 -2.80 -16.98 1.14
N LYS A 52 -3.24 -17.83 2.06
CA LYS A 52 -3.38 -19.27 1.84
C LYS A 52 -4.80 -19.55 1.32
N TYR A 53 -4.95 -19.66 0.01
CA TYR A 53 -6.20 -19.96 -0.67
C TYR A 53 -6.02 -21.12 -1.65
N ASN A 54 -7.14 -21.72 -2.07
CA ASN A 54 -7.16 -22.68 -3.16
C ASN A 54 -7.76 -22.00 -4.38
N ASP A 55 -7.03 -21.98 -5.49
CA ASP A 55 -7.50 -21.47 -6.77
C ASP A 55 -7.35 -22.52 -7.89
N SER A 56 -7.30 -23.81 -7.53
CA SER A 56 -7.15 -24.90 -8.49
C SER A 56 -8.26 -24.97 -9.54
N ASP A 57 -9.41 -24.35 -9.31
CA ASP A 57 -10.52 -24.21 -10.25
C ASP A 57 -10.53 -22.86 -11.01
N GLY A 58 -9.47 -22.07 -10.86
CA GLY A 58 -9.31 -20.73 -11.41
C GLY A 58 -10.08 -19.64 -10.66
N LYS A 59 -10.60 -19.91 -9.46
CA LYS A 59 -11.35 -18.95 -8.66
C LYS A 59 -10.68 -18.70 -7.32
N TYR A 60 -10.55 -17.43 -6.97
CA TYR A 60 -10.11 -17.03 -5.66
C TYR A 60 -11.25 -17.21 -4.64
N ASP A 61 -11.07 -18.10 -3.66
CA ASP A 61 -12.06 -18.44 -2.62
C ASP A 61 -12.65 -17.22 -1.89
N PHE A 62 -11.87 -16.13 -1.80
CA PHE A 62 -12.25 -14.91 -1.09
C PHE A 62 -12.54 -13.73 -2.03
N TYR A 63 -12.97 -13.97 -3.27
CA TYR A 63 -13.21 -12.86 -4.20
C TYR A 63 -14.28 -11.86 -3.72
N ASN A 64 -13.97 -10.56 -3.78
CA ASN A 64 -14.90 -9.47 -3.46
C ASN A 64 -14.70 -8.30 -4.43
N GLU A 65 -15.65 -8.09 -5.35
CA GLU A 65 -15.60 -7.02 -6.36
C GLU A 65 -15.52 -5.60 -5.79
N SER A 66 -16.04 -5.41 -4.57
CA SER A 66 -16.02 -4.14 -3.86
C SER A 66 -14.68 -3.87 -3.17
N PHE A 67 -13.79 -4.86 -3.08
CA PHE A 67 -12.45 -4.72 -2.52
C PHE A 67 -11.45 -4.39 -3.62
N ARG A 68 -11.18 -3.08 -3.79
CA ARG A 68 -10.23 -2.52 -4.77
C ARG A 68 -9.28 -1.54 -4.07
N PRO A 69 -8.46 -2.02 -3.13
CA PRO A 69 -7.58 -1.15 -2.35
C PRO A 69 -6.43 -0.58 -3.20
N PHE A 70 -5.57 0.23 -2.58
CA PHE A 70 -4.40 0.83 -3.25
C PHE A 70 -3.49 -0.21 -3.92
N ALA A 71 -3.21 -1.33 -3.27
CA ALA A 71 -2.62 -2.50 -3.90
C ALA A 71 -3.13 -3.79 -3.25
N PHE A 72 -3.49 -4.78 -4.06
CA PHE A 72 -3.82 -6.12 -3.59
C PHE A 72 -3.53 -7.14 -4.68
N HIS A 73 -2.62 -8.06 -4.39
CA HIS A 73 -2.30 -9.18 -5.27
C HIS A 73 -1.93 -10.39 -4.40
N PRO A 74 -2.85 -11.36 -4.26
CA PRO A 74 -2.68 -12.44 -3.30
C PRO A 74 -1.53 -13.40 -3.69
N ASP A 75 -1.29 -13.64 -4.99
CA ASP A 75 -0.16 -14.49 -5.45
C ASP A 75 1.22 -13.93 -5.11
N THR A 76 1.34 -12.60 -5.04
CA THR A 76 2.61 -11.91 -4.75
C THR A 76 2.60 -11.31 -3.34
N PHE A 77 1.72 -11.81 -2.46
CA PHE A 77 1.60 -11.36 -1.06
C PHE A 77 1.54 -9.84 -0.91
N THR A 78 0.89 -9.16 -1.85
CA THR A 78 0.84 -7.70 -1.89
C THR A 78 -0.47 -7.24 -1.27
N LEU A 79 -0.39 -6.37 -0.25
CA LEU A 79 -1.53 -5.66 0.32
C LEU A 79 -1.08 -4.28 0.79
N ALA A 80 -1.76 -3.24 0.32
CA ALA A 80 -1.58 -1.89 0.78
C ALA A 80 -2.94 -1.19 0.84
N LEU A 81 -3.33 -0.78 2.05
CA LEU A 81 -4.61 -0.13 2.35
C LEU A 81 -4.34 1.30 2.81
N ARG A 82 -4.81 2.29 2.05
CA ARG A 82 -4.64 3.69 2.45
C ARG A 82 -5.42 3.98 3.71
N THR A 83 -4.73 4.55 4.69
CA THR A 83 -5.34 5.00 5.95
C THR A 83 -5.78 6.46 5.82
N THR A 84 -6.94 6.77 6.39
CA THR A 84 -7.43 8.16 6.49
C THR A 84 -7.40 8.65 7.92
N SER A 85 -7.68 7.77 8.88
CA SER A 85 -7.68 8.12 10.29
C SER A 85 -7.43 6.93 11.21
N THR A 86 -7.06 7.20 12.45
CA THR A 86 -6.84 6.17 13.47
C THR A 86 -7.35 6.59 14.84
N ARG A 87 -7.68 5.59 15.65
CA ARG A 87 -7.95 5.70 17.08
C ARG A 87 -7.50 4.40 17.74
N ASP A 88 -6.66 4.51 18.77
CA ASP A 88 -6.08 3.36 19.46
C ASP A 88 -5.44 2.37 18.47
N ASN A 89 -6.00 1.17 18.32
CA ASN A 89 -5.55 0.15 17.36
C ASN A 89 -6.43 0.05 16.12
N PHE A 90 -7.50 0.85 16.03
CA PHE A 90 -8.39 0.88 14.89
C PHE A 90 -7.90 1.88 13.85
N TYR A 91 -7.81 1.43 12.62
CA TYR A 91 -7.50 2.25 11.45
C TYR A 91 -8.70 2.26 10.54
N LYS A 92 -9.13 3.46 10.15
CA LYS A 92 -10.04 3.63 9.03
C LYS A 92 -9.23 3.58 7.74
N VAL A 93 -9.60 2.66 6.86
CA VAL A 93 -8.88 2.37 5.62
C VAL A 93 -9.79 2.45 4.42
N VAL A 94 -9.24 2.88 3.29
CA VAL A 94 -9.91 2.87 1.99
C VAL A 94 -9.76 1.47 1.40
N VAL A 95 -10.89 0.77 1.29
CA VAL A 95 -10.97 -0.59 0.74
C VAL A 95 -11.34 -0.60 -0.73
N ASN A 96 -11.75 0.56 -1.27
CA ASN A 96 -12.02 0.75 -2.67
C ASN A 96 -11.59 2.17 -3.09
N GLU A 97 -10.49 2.28 -3.82
CA GLU A 97 -9.93 3.57 -4.26
C GLU A 97 -10.78 4.24 -5.36
N GLU A 98 -11.58 3.47 -6.12
CA GLU A 98 -12.47 4.02 -7.15
C GLU A 98 -13.71 4.69 -6.55
N THR A 99 -14.33 4.05 -5.56
CA THR A 99 -15.57 4.54 -4.92
C THR A 99 -15.31 5.36 -3.66
N GLY A 100 -14.10 5.29 -3.11
CA GLY A 100 -13.76 5.88 -1.81
C GLY A 100 -14.36 5.14 -0.62
N LEU A 101 -14.82 3.88 -0.79
CA LEU A 101 -15.39 3.10 0.31
C LEU A 101 -14.36 2.90 1.43
N GLU A 102 -14.76 3.26 2.65
CA GLU A 102 -13.96 3.11 3.86
C GLU A 102 -14.50 2.01 4.77
N LYS A 103 -13.58 1.31 5.44
CA LYS A 103 -13.84 0.28 6.46
C LYS A 103 -12.79 0.35 7.56
N PHE A 104 -12.87 -0.56 8.53
CA PHE A 104 -12.02 -0.53 9.71
C PHE A 104 -11.16 -1.79 9.84
N ILE A 105 -9.97 -1.60 10.38
CA ILE A 105 -9.04 -2.69 10.74
C ILE A 105 -8.60 -2.49 12.18
N ASP A 106 -8.66 -3.56 12.98
CA ASP A 106 -8.02 -3.62 14.29
C ASP A 106 -6.64 -4.28 14.15
N ILE A 107 -5.60 -3.45 14.08
CA ILE A 107 -4.23 -3.96 13.83
C ILE A 107 -3.70 -4.77 15.00
N LYS A 108 -4.22 -4.57 16.22
CA LYS A 108 -3.74 -5.29 17.41
C LYS A 108 -4.14 -6.76 17.37
N ASN A 109 -5.28 -7.07 16.76
CA ASN A 109 -5.78 -8.42 16.61
C ASN A 109 -5.42 -9.04 15.24
N GLN A 110 -4.66 -8.32 14.41
CA GLN A 110 -4.18 -8.79 13.11
C GLN A 110 -2.67 -8.67 13.05
N GLU A 111 -2.01 -9.63 13.69
CA GLU A 111 -0.55 -9.77 13.76
C GLU A 111 0.19 -9.51 12.43
N PRO A 112 -0.24 -10.04 11.26
CA PRO A 112 0.48 -9.83 10.00
C PRO A 112 0.45 -8.37 9.50
N LEU A 113 -0.39 -7.50 10.07
CA LEU A 113 -0.55 -6.12 9.62
C LEU A 113 0.35 -5.15 10.37
N VAL A 114 0.85 -4.16 9.65
CA VAL A 114 1.64 -3.06 10.19
C VAL A 114 1.29 -1.75 9.48
N PHE A 115 1.36 -0.66 10.23
CA PHE A 115 1.23 0.68 9.69
C PHE A 115 2.58 1.21 9.23
N TYR A 116 2.63 1.75 8.01
CA TYR A 116 3.73 2.55 7.50
C TYR A 116 3.26 3.95 7.12
N THR A 117 4.10 4.96 7.34
CA THR A 117 3.89 6.25 6.66
C THR A 117 4.15 6.07 5.17
N TRP A 118 3.58 6.93 4.32
CA TRP A 118 3.90 6.93 2.88
C TRP A 118 5.41 7.04 2.64
N ARG A 119 6.09 7.90 3.41
CA ARG A 119 7.54 8.08 3.32
C ARG A 119 8.26 6.76 3.57
N ASP A 120 7.96 6.11 4.68
CA ASP A 120 8.64 4.87 5.05
C ASP A 120 8.30 3.73 4.09
N TYR A 121 7.06 3.63 3.63
CA TYR A 121 6.64 2.61 2.67
C TYR A 121 7.40 2.76 1.34
N ILE A 122 7.46 3.98 0.78
CA ILE A 122 8.15 4.26 -0.48
C ILE A 122 9.66 4.04 -0.34
N LEU A 123 10.28 4.52 0.73
CA LEU A 123 11.74 4.42 0.91
C LEU A 123 12.22 2.99 1.22
N ASN A 124 11.33 2.10 1.69
CA ASN A 124 11.65 0.69 1.92
C ASN A 124 11.27 -0.22 0.73
N ALA A 125 10.74 0.35 -0.36
CA ALA A 125 10.37 -0.40 -1.53
C ALA A 125 11.61 -0.89 -2.30
N TYR A 126 11.45 -2.02 -3.00
CA TYR A 126 12.48 -2.52 -3.90
C TYR A 126 12.67 -1.61 -5.09
N SER A 127 11.55 -1.23 -5.72
CA SER A 127 11.55 -0.40 -6.91
C SER A 127 10.27 0.43 -6.99
N VAL A 128 10.27 1.41 -7.90
CA VAL A 128 9.09 2.20 -8.24
C VAL A 128 8.90 2.24 -9.76
N GLU A 129 7.65 2.18 -10.19
CA GLU A 129 7.23 2.36 -11.58
C GLU A 129 6.48 3.69 -11.73
N PHE A 130 6.67 4.38 -12.86
CA PHE A 130 5.98 5.61 -13.19
C PHE A 130 6.00 5.86 -14.70
N ASN A 131 5.17 6.79 -15.15
CA ASN A 131 5.15 7.23 -16.54
C ASN A 131 6.24 8.29 -16.77
N ASP A 132 7.36 7.90 -17.36
CA ASP A 132 8.51 8.77 -17.62
C ASP A 132 8.23 9.89 -18.64
N LYS A 133 7.22 9.72 -19.50
CA LYS A 133 6.78 10.76 -20.45
C LYS A 133 6.04 11.91 -19.75
N GLU A 134 5.25 11.59 -18.75
CA GLU A 134 4.46 12.58 -17.98
C GLU A 134 5.22 13.10 -16.75
N ASN A 135 6.14 12.31 -16.22
CA ASN A 135 6.90 12.59 -15.01
C ASN A 135 8.37 12.19 -15.21
N PRO A 136 9.10 12.93 -16.07
CA PRO A 136 10.49 12.61 -16.38
C PRO A 136 11.38 12.75 -15.15
N ILE A 137 12.43 11.93 -15.12
CA ILE A 137 13.48 12.06 -14.10
C ILE A 137 14.24 13.35 -14.37
N LEU A 138 14.33 14.23 -13.38
CA LEU A 138 15.06 15.50 -13.44
C LEU A 138 16.41 15.39 -12.72
N GLU A 139 17.44 16.10 -13.18
CA GLU A 139 18.74 16.15 -12.50
C GLU A 139 18.62 16.73 -11.08
N THR A 140 17.75 17.73 -10.92
CA THR A 140 17.42 18.39 -9.64
C THR A 140 15.92 18.69 -9.61
N ILE A 141 15.41 19.06 -8.42
CA ILE A 141 14.05 19.63 -8.32
C ILE A 141 14.00 20.90 -9.19
N ALA A 142 13.04 20.94 -10.11
CA ALA A 142 12.90 21.98 -11.15
C ALA A 142 14.08 22.09 -12.15
N GLY A 143 14.94 21.07 -12.21
CA GLY A 143 16.00 20.95 -13.20
C GLY A 143 15.49 20.50 -14.57
N LYS A 144 16.43 20.23 -15.47
CA LYS A 144 16.15 19.64 -16.79
C LYS A 144 16.00 18.11 -16.67
N PRO A 145 15.29 17.48 -17.63
CA PRO A 145 15.24 16.02 -17.74
C PRO A 145 16.64 15.40 -17.87
N LEU A 146 16.82 14.28 -17.19
CA LEU A 146 18.00 13.44 -17.27
C LEU A 146 17.91 12.56 -18.53
N GLU A 147 18.92 12.61 -19.38
CA GLU A 147 18.99 11.74 -20.57
C GLU A 147 19.52 10.35 -20.18
N ILE A 148 18.60 9.43 -19.90
CA ILE A 148 18.90 8.01 -19.73
C ILE A 148 18.57 7.30 -21.03
N ASN A 149 19.52 6.53 -21.58
CA ASN A 149 19.24 5.72 -22.75
C ASN A 149 18.27 4.58 -22.40
N SER A 150 17.03 4.70 -22.89
CA SER A 150 15.90 3.82 -22.59
C SER A 150 16.01 2.42 -23.20
N SER A 151 17.01 2.15 -24.05
CA SER A 151 17.24 0.82 -24.62
C SER A 151 17.79 -0.21 -23.62
N ASN A 152 18.23 0.25 -22.45
CA ASN A 152 18.94 -0.59 -21.49
C ASN A 152 18.00 -1.00 -20.35
N ASN A 153 18.09 -2.26 -19.91
CA ASN A 153 17.45 -2.68 -18.67
C ASN A 153 18.05 -1.91 -17.49
N TYR A 154 17.18 -1.39 -16.62
CA TYR A 154 17.58 -0.63 -15.44
C TYR A 154 16.77 -1.02 -14.21
N HIS A 155 17.38 -0.82 -13.05
CA HIS A 155 16.72 -0.90 -11.75
C HIS A 155 16.60 0.51 -11.16
N ILE A 156 15.43 0.86 -10.62
CA ILE A 156 15.14 2.15 -10.01
C ILE A 156 14.94 1.94 -8.53
N SER A 157 15.80 2.51 -7.69
CA SER A 157 15.62 2.46 -6.23
C SER A 157 15.25 3.83 -5.68
N PRO A 158 14.20 3.94 -4.83
CA PRO A 158 13.92 5.17 -4.09
C PRO A 158 15.02 5.43 -3.05
N LYS A 159 15.48 6.69 -2.93
CA LYS A 159 16.58 7.05 -2.01
C LYS A 159 16.20 8.11 -0.99
N GLU A 160 15.39 9.08 -1.37
CA GLU A 160 15.10 10.23 -0.53
C GLU A 160 13.77 10.87 -0.93
N ILE A 161 13.00 11.36 0.04
CA ILE A 161 11.81 12.17 -0.23
C ILE A 161 12.02 13.57 0.32
N GLN A 162 11.73 14.57 -0.52
CA GLN A 162 11.62 15.98 -0.14
C GLN A 162 10.28 16.50 -0.62
N ASP A 163 9.37 16.78 0.32
CA ASP A 163 7.98 17.16 0.02
C ASP A 163 7.32 16.16 -0.96
N ASN A 164 6.89 16.63 -2.13
CA ASN A 164 6.27 15.82 -3.17
C ASN A 164 7.28 15.25 -4.18
N TRP A 165 8.57 15.41 -3.94
CA TRP A 165 9.66 14.92 -4.78
C TRP A 165 10.32 13.68 -4.18
N LEU A 166 10.60 12.71 -5.04
CA LEU A 166 11.27 11.46 -4.72
C LEU A 166 12.56 11.41 -5.54
N LYS A 167 13.67 11.32 -4.82
CA LYS A 167 14.97 11.05 -5.38
C LYS A 167 15.08 9.57 -5.69
N LEU A 168 15.54 9.28 -6.89
CA LEU A 168 15.77 7.95 -7.41
C LEU A 168 17.27 7.75 -7.66
N GLU A 169 17.69 6.51 -7.51
CA GLU A 169 18.91 5.98 -8.11
C GLU A 169 18.51 5.07 -9.27
N VAL A 170 19.05 5.31 -10.45
CA VAL A 170 18.81 4.51 -11.65
C VAL A 170 20.09 3.78 -12.00
N LYS A 171 20.10 2.45 -11.84
CA LYS A 171 21.23 1.60 -12.15
C LYS A 171 20.99 0.85 -13.45
N LEU A 172 21.79 1.15 -14.47
CA LEU A 172 21.79 0.39 -15.72
C LEU A 172 22.45 -0.97 -15.51
N ILE A 173 21.72 -2.05 -15.81
CA ILE A 173 22.18 -3.42 -15.52
C ILE A 173 23.41 -3.77 -16.37
N GLU A 174 23.37 -3.47 -17.65
CA GLU A 174 24.42 -3.89 -18.60
C GLU A 174 25.74 -3.13 -18.45
N SER A 175 25.66 -1.83 -18.14
CA SER A 175 26.85 -0.97 -18.05
C SER A 175 27.32 -0.71 -16.62
N ASN A 176 26.55 -1.16 -15.62
CA ASN A 176 26.74 -0.85 -14.20
C ASN A 176 26.87 0.66 -13.92
N LYS A 177 26.39 1.52 -14.83
CA LYS A 177 26.32 2.97 -14.65
C LYS A 177 25.15 3.31 -13.74
N THR A 178 25.38 4.25 -12.84
CA THR A 178 24.36 4.75 -11.91
C THR A 178 24.11 6.22 -12.18
N TYR A 179 22.84 6.59 -12.24
CA TYR A 179 22.38 7.96 -12.26
C TYR A 179 21.58 8.26 -11.00
N SER A 180 21.44 9.54 -10.68
CA SER A 180 20.52 9.99 -9.64
C SER A 180 19.69 11.14 -10.18
N GLY A 181 18.43 11.18 -9.80
CA GLY A 181 17.52 12.23 -10.22
C GLY A 181 16.25 12.25 -9.39
N TRP A 182 15.33 13.12 -9.76
CA TRP A 182 14.12 13.41 -8.99
C TRP A 182 12.89 13.28 -9.87
N ILE A 183 11.83 12.71 -9.30
CA ILE A 183 10.49 12.68 -9.88
C ILE A 183 9.48 13.21 -8.88
N LYS A 184 8.30 13.63 -9.33
CA LYS A 184 7.19 13.86 -8.40
C LYS A 184 6.60 12.51 -7.99
N TRP A 185 6.53 12.18 -6.70
CA TRP A 185 5.84 10.97 -6.25
C TRP A 185 4.38 11.21 -5.90
N LYS A 186 4.02 12.47 -5.65
CA LYS A 186 2.68 12.91 -5.30
C LYS A 186 2.35 14.21 -6.00
N ASP A 187 1.11 14.31 -6.46
CA ASP A 187 0.51 15.55 -6.90
C ASP A 187 -0.04 16.30 -5.67
N LEU A 188 0.37 17.55 -5.48
CA LEU A 188 -0.02 18.33 -4.30
C LEU A 188 -1.45 18.87 -4.39
N ASP A 189 -1.95 19.12 -5.60
CA ASP A 189 -3.25 19.73 -5.83
C ASP A 189 -4.38 18.70 -5.65
N THR A 190 -4.18 17.51 -6.21
CA THR A 190 -5.15 16.41 -6.18
C THR A 190 -4.87 15.41 -5.06
N GLY A 191 -3.66 15.42 -4.50
CA GLY A 191 -3.21 14.41 -3.53
C GLY A 191 -2.88 13.05 -4.16
N LYS A 192 -3.00 12.91 -5.49
CA LYS A 192 -2.80 11.65 -6.22
C LYS A 192 -1.35 11.16 -6.11
N ILE A 193 -1.18 9.87 -5.87
CA ILE A 193 0.13 9.21 -5.94
C ILE A 193 0.48 8.96 -7.42
N LEU A 194 1.68 9.35 -7.83
CA LEU A 194 2.14 9.35 -9.23
C LEU A 194 3.08 8.19 -9.56
N ILE A 195 3.34 7.33 -8.57
CA ILE A 195 4.22 6.18 -8.68
C ILE A 195 3.45 4.92 -8.26
N LYS A 196 3.86 3.79 -8.80
CA LYS A 196 3.49 2.47 -8.30
C LYS A 196 4.68 1.90 -7.54
N VAL A 197 4.45 1.47 -6.31
CA VAL A 197 5.48 0.93 -5.43
C VAL A 197 5.56 -0.58 -5.64
N LEU A 198 6.76 -1.10 -5.86
CA LEU A 198 7.03 -2.52 -5.97
C LEU A 198 7.71 -3.02 -4.69
N THR A 199 7.06 -3.95 -4.01
CA THR A 199 7.55 -4.61 -2.81
C THR A 199 7.96 -6.04 -3.14
N ASP A 200 9.12 -6.46 -2.64
CA ASP A 200 9.65 -7.83 -2.80
C ASP A 200 8.90 -8.86 -1.95
#